data_AF-S9R032-F1
#
_entry.id   AF-S9R032-F1
#
_cell.length_a   1.000
_cell.length_b   1.000
_cell.length_c   1.000
_cell.angle_alpha   90.00
_cell.angle_beta   90.00
_cell.angle_gamma   90.00
#
_symmetry.space_group_name_H-M   'P 1'
#
loop_
_entity.id
_entity.type
_entity.pdbx_description
1 polymer ?
#
loop_
_entity_poly.entity_id
_entity_poly.type
_entity_poly.pdbx_seq_one_letter_code
_entity_poly.pdbx_strand_id
1 'polypeptide(L)'
;MTRMLLLAICLCMPASAQTEEDHDHHLSEGAGLRALHAWTPATTSDTAMVYVELENITAEPVTLDGAETGLAETAHLVGFELKNGEAVYTVLPPMPLAPGREMHLEPEGMAIRLTGLARGLAEGETFEMHLETSLGEIGLFVSVEAANAGHHGHAGHTH
;
A
#
# COMPACT_ATOMS: atom_id res chain seq x y z
N MET A 1 3.71 67.14 35.62
CA MET A 1 3.04 66.94 34.31
C MET A 1 3.92 65.91 33.60
N THR A 2 3.62 64.63 33.42
CA THR A 2 2.41 63.87 33.05
C THR A 2 2.77 62.39 33.34
N ARG A 3 2.16 61.68 34.30
CA ARG A 3 1.06 60.70 34.18
C ARG A 3 1.24 59.63 33.08
N MET A 4 0.92 58.37 33.44
CA MET A 4 0.58 57.21 32.57
C MET A 4 1.77 56.46 31.94
N LEU A 5 1.81 55.13 31.83
CA LEU A 5 0.73 54.13 31.76
C LEU A 5 1.29 52.71 32.06
N LEU A 6 0.55 51.89 32.82
CA LEU A 6 0.72 50.43 32.95
C LEU A 6 0.37 49.73 31.62
N LEU A 7 1.10 48.67 31.24
CA LEU A 7 0.51 47.59 30.46
C LEU A 7 1.26 46.26 30.70
N ALA A 8 0.65 45.40 31.53
CA ALA A 8 1.00 43.99 31.62
C ALA A 8 0.14 43.23 30.61
N ILE A 9 0.76 42.66 29.58
CA ILE A 9 0.13 41.73 28.64
C ILE A 9 0.65 40.34 29.00
N CYS A 10 -0.16 39.57 29.73
CA CYS A 10 0.06 38.15 29.97
C CYS A 10 -0.45 37.40 28.73
N LEU A 11 0.47 36.83 27.96
CA LEU A 11 0.19 36.16 26.70
C LEU A 11 -0.43 34.78 26.99
N CYS A 12 -1.70 34.60 26.63
CA CYS A 12 -2.38 33.29 26.69
C CYS A 12 -1.66 32.28 25.79
N MET A 13 -1.23 31.16 26.37
CA MET A 13 -0.78 29.99 25.62
C MET A 13 -1.96 29.38 24.85
N PRO A 14 -1.82 29.10 23.54
CA PRO A 14 -2.82 28.31 22.84
C PRO A 14 -2.73 26.86 23.32
N ALA A 15 -3.86 26.33 23.77
CA ALA A 15 -4.04 24.90 24.00
C ALA A 15 -3.88 24.18 22.65
N SER A 16 -2.89 23.29 22.54
CA SER A 16 -2.80 22.37 21.41
C SER A 16 -4.04 21.48 21.43
N ALA A 17 -4.97 21.73 20.50
CA ALA A 17 -5.99 20.76 20.15
C ALA A 17 -5.26 19.55 19.56
N GLN A 18 -5.37 18.41 20.22
CA GLN A 18 -5.02 17.12 19.62
C GLN A 18 -6.05 16.89 18.53
N THR A 19 -5.65 17.02 17.27
CA THR A 19 -6.45 16.54 16.15
C THR A 19 -6.48 15.02 16.29
N GLU A 20 -7.66 14.46 16.55
CA GLU A 20 -7.92 13.03 16.38
C GLU A 20 -7.74 12.73 14.89
N GLU A 21 -6.62 12.11 14.54
CA GLU A 21 -6.43 11.50 13.22
C GLU A 21 -7.41 10.33 13.16
N ASP A 22 -8.51 10.51 12.41
CA ASP A 22 -9.37 9.41 12.01
C ASP A 22 -8.57 8.57 11.01
N HIS A 23 -8.10 7.43 11.48
CA HIS A 23 -7.08 6.61 10.85
C HIS A 23 -7.68 5.83 9.67
N ASP A 24 -7.65 6.42 8.48
CA ASP A 24 -8.01 5.76 7.22
C ASP A 24 -6.89 4.76 6.82
N HIS A 25 -6.89 3.56 7.43
CA HIS A 25 -5.84 2.53 7.27
C HIS A 25 -5.75 1.92 5.86
N HIS A 26 -6.58 2.38 4.93
CA HIS A 26 -6.68 1.82 3.57
C HIS A 26 -5.97 2.64 2.50
N LEU A 27 -5.49 3.84 2.82
CA LEU A 27 -4.80 4.72 1.91
C LEU A 27 -3.37 4.99 2.40
N SER A 28 -2.39 4.64 1.57
CA SER A 28 -1.04 5.18 1.70
C SER A 28 -0.77 6.17 0.56
N GLU A 29 -0.46 7.41 0.92
CA GLU A 29 -0.05 8.46 -0.02
C GLU A 29 1.43 8.79 0.19
N GLY A 30 2.22 8.72 -0.88
CA GLY A 30 3.62 9.12 -0.88
C GLY A 30 4.00 9.78 -2.20
N ALA A 31 4.52 11.02 -2.15
CA ALA A 31 5.06 11.74 -3.32
C ALA A 31 4.16 11.82 -4.57
N GLY A 32 2.84 11.62 -4.41
CA GLY A 32 1.87 11.62 -5.51
C GLY A 32 1.62 10.26 -6.17
N LEU A 33 1.98 9.16 -5.51
CA LEU A 33 1.43 7.83 -5.79
C LEU A 33 0.55 7.41 -4.61
N ARG A 34 -0.64 6.89 -4.92
CA ARG A 34 -1.57 6.31 -3.95
C ARG A 34 -1.52 4.80 -4.06
N ALA A 35 -1.44 4.12 -2.91
CA ALA A 35 -1.68 2.70 -2.79
C ALA A 35 -2.96 2.49 -1.97
N LEU A 36 -3.93 1.84 -2.59
CA LEU A 36 -5.27 1.61 -2.08
C LEU A 36 -5.51 0.12 -1.89
N HIS A 37 -6.16 -0.23 -0.79
CA HIS A 37 -6.65 -1.58 -0.53
C HIS A 37 -5.56 -2.66 -0.69
N ALA A 38 -4.41 -2.51 -0.05
CA ALA A 38 -3.39 -3.56 -0.07
C ALA A 38 -3.87 -4.78 0.72
N TRP A 39 -3.92 -5.96 0.09
CA TRP A 39 -4.40 -7.18 0.75
C TRP A 39 -3.73 -8.46 0.22
N THR A 40 -3.82 -9.54 1.00
CA THR A 40 -3.42 -10.90 0.60
C THR A 40 -4.37 -11.92 1.23
N PRO A 41 -4.64 -13.07 0.58
CA PRO A 41 -5.33 -14.17 1.22
C PRO A 41 -4.50 -14.73 2.39
N ALA A 42 -5.18 -15.17 3.45
CA ALA A 42 -4.59 -15.96 4.52
C ALA A 42 -3.98 -17.25 3.95
N THR A 43 -2.84 -17.66 4.50
CA THR A 43 -2.08 -18.79 3.98
C THR A 43 -1.23 -19.44 5.06
N THR A 44 -1.08 -20.76 4.97
CA THR A 44 -0.09 -21.53 5.73
C THR A 44 1.12 -21.92 4.88
N SER A 45 1.14 -21.53 3.60
CA SER A 45 2.26 -21.74 2.68
C SER A 45 3.43 -20.82 3.01
N ASP A 46 4.59 -21.14 2.46
CA ASP A 46 5.79 -20.29 2.40
C ASP A 46 5.71 -19.15 1.37
N THR A 47 4.59 -19.03 0.65
CA THR A 47 4.35 -18.01 -0.38
C THR A 47 3.00 -17.34 -0.19
N ALA A 48 2.93 -16.05 -0.54
CA ALA A 48 1.69 -15.27 -0.62
C ALA A 48 1.68 -14.38 -1.87
N MET A 49 0.48 -13.99 -2.31
CA MET A 49 0.28 -13.02 -3.39
C MET A 49 -0.39 -11.79 -2.79
N VAL A 50 0.31 -10.66 -2.84
CA VAL A 50 -0.20 -9.37 -2.38
C VAL A 50 -0.77 -8.61 -3.59
N TYR A 51 -1.95 -8.06 -3.36
CA TYR A 51 -2.78 -7.32 -4.31
C TYR A 51 -2.94 -5.90 -3.79
N VAL A 52 -3.05 -4.92 -4.70
CA VAL A 52 -3.13 -3.49 -4.38
C VAL A 52 -3.58 -2.72 -5.62
N GLU A 53 -4.35 -1.66 -5.42
CA GLU A 53 -4.66 -0.67 -6.46
C GLU A 53 -3.70 0.52 -6.32
N LEU A 54 -3.01 0.88 -7.41
CA LEU A 54 -2.10 2.01 -7.46
C LEU A 54 -2.66 3.10 -8.35
N GLU A 55 -2.65 4.35 -7.89
CA GLU A 55 -3.03 5.53 -8.68
C GLU A 55 -1.86 6.53 -8.73
N ASN A 56 -1.39 6.85 -9.93
CA ASN A 56 -0.39 7.90 -10.13
C ASN A 56 -1.08 9.25 -10.30
N ILE A 57 -1.06 10.06 -9.24
CA ILE A 57 -1.62 11.43 -9.22
C ILE A 57 -0.57 12.50 -9.57
N THR A 58 0.66 12.11 -9.92
CA THR A 58 1.69 13.03 -10.40
C THR A 58 1.45 13.45 -11.86
N ALA A 59 2.21 14.44 -12.31
CA ALA A 59 2.23 14.86 -13.72
C ALA A 59 3.21 14.04 -14.60
N GLU A 60 4.01 13.15 -14.01
CA GLU A 60 5.06 12.39 -14.69
C GLU A 60 4.85 10.88 -14.53
N PRO A 61 5.40 10.02 -15.39
CA PRO A 61 5.33 8.57 -15.18
C PRO A 61 6.06 8.16 -13.89
N VAL A 62 5.45 7.25 -13.14
CA VAL A 62 6.06 6.59 -11.98
C VAL A 62 6.39 5.15 -12.37
N THR A 63 7.57 4.66 -12.01
CA THR A 63 7.93 3.25 -12.23
C THR A 63 7.77 2.48 -10.92
N LEU A 64 7.07 1.34 -10.97
CA LEU A 64 7.06 0.34 -9.91
C LEU A 64 8.18 -0.66 -10.19
N ASP A 65 9.22 -0.63 -9.37
CA ASP A 65 10.41 -1.45 -9.55
C ASP A 65 10.29 -2.80 -8.82
N GLY A 66 9.61 -2.82 -7.68
CA GLY A 66 9.52 -4.00 -6.83
C GLY A 66 8.82 -3.72 -5.49
N ALA A 67 9.11 -4.56 -4.51
CA ALA A 67 8.62 -4.41 -3.15
C ALA A 67 9.56 -5.14 -2.17
N GLU A 68 9.48 -4.80 -0.90
CA GLU A 68 10.20 -5.47 0.18
C GLU A 68 9.39 -5.56 1.47
N THR A 69 9.65 -6.60 2.26
CA THR A 69 9.06 -6.76 3.60
C THR A 69 9.99 -7.58 4.48
N GLY A 70 9.99 -7.32 5.79
CA GLY A 70 10.71 -8.14 6.76
C GLY A 70 10.08 -9.53 6.99
N LEU A 71 8.91 -9.83 6.41
CA LEU A 71 8.21 -11.10 6.60
C LEU A 71 8.59 -12.21 5.61
N ALA A 72 9.27 -11.88 4.52
CA ALA A 72 9.60 -12.81 3.44
C ALA A 72 11.06 -12.66 3.00
N GLU A 73 11.66 -13.72 2.46
CA GLU A 73 13.02 -13.66 1.90
C GLU A 73 13.07 -12.81 0.62
N THR A 74 12.02 -12.86 -0.20
CA THR A 74 11.90 -12.04 -1.41
C THR A 74 10.47 -11.59 -1.65
N ALA A 75 10.33 -10.44 -2.30
CA ALA A 75 9.07 -9.91 -2.79
C ALA A 75 9.28 -9.43 -4.24
N HIS A 76 8.58 -10.06 -5.19
CA HIS A 76 8.76 -9.78 -6.62
C HIS A 76 7.45 -9.42 -7.28
N LEU A 77 7.45 -8.40 -8.14
CA LEU A 77 6.36 -8.14 -9.07
C LEU A 77 6.27 -9.30 -10.07
N VAL A 78 5.09 -9.90 -10.17
CA VAL A 78 4.81 -11.04 -11.06
C VAL A 78 3.55 -10.80 -11.88
N GLY A 79 3.51 -11.41 -13.07
CA GLY A 79 2.36 -11.40 -13.96
C GLY A 79 1.84 -12.81 -14.22
N PHE A 80 0.52 -12.95 -14.24
CA PHE A 80 -0.19 -14.18 -14.57
C PHE A 80 -0.16 -14.44 -16.08
N GLU A 81 0.11 -15.69 -16.44
CA GLU A 81 0.07 -16.18 -17.81
C GLU A 81 -0.52 -17.60 -17.84
N LEU A 82 -1.31 -17.90 -18.86
CA LEU A 82 -1.70 -19.29 -19.17
C LEU A 82 -0.67 -19.90 -20.13
N LYS A 83 0.15 -20.83 -19.64
CA LYS A 83 1.10 -21.59 -20.46
C LYS A 83 0.60 -23.02 -20.58
N ASN A 84 0.23 -23.43 -21.80
CA ASN A 84 -0.30 -24.77 -22.09
C ASN A 84 -1.54 -25.16 -21.26
N GLY A 85 -2.38 -24.18 -20.90
CA GLY A 85 -3.57 -24.40 -20.07
C GLY A 85 -3.28 -24.44 -18.56
N GLU A 86 -2.04 -24.22 -18.14
CA GLU A 86 -1.64 -24.12 -16.75
C GLU A 86 -1.39 -22.66 -16.35
N ALA A 87 -1.84 -22.28 -15.16
CA ALA A 87 -1.59 -20.98 -14.55
C ALA A 87 -0.12 -20.85 -14.13
N VAL A 88 0.57 -19.84 -14.66
CA VAL A 88 1.98 -19.57 -14.36
C VAL A 88 2.15 -18.10 -13.98
N TYR A 89 2.90 -17.82 -12.91
CA TYR A 89 3.31 -16.47 -12.55
C TYR A 89 4.80 -16.28 -12.86
N THR A 90 5.10 -15.30 -13.72
CA THR A 90 6.48 -14.95 -14.12
C THR A 90 6.86 -13.60 -13.53
N VAL A 91 8.12 -13.45 -13.09
CA VAL A 91 8.64 -12.16 -12.62
C VAL A 91 8.60 -11.15 -13.76
N LEU A 92 8.07 -9.97 -13.46
CA LEU A 92 7.99 -8.86 -14.40
C LEU A 92 9.21 -7.94 -14.26
N PRO A 93 9.61 -7.25 -15.34
CA PRO A 93 10.50 -6.10 -15.23
C PRO A 93 9.79 -4.96 -14.49
N PRO A 94 10.50 -3.87 -14.15
CA PRO A 94 9.87 -2.66 -13.65
C PRO A 94 8.74 -2.18 -14.56
N MET A 95 7.61 -1.79 -13.94
CA MET A 95 6.37 -1.47 -14.66
C MET A 95 6.08 0.03 -14.58
N PRO A 96 5.96 0.74 -15.72
CA PRO A 96 5.60 2.15 -15.73
C PRO A 96 4.10 2.35 -15.51
N LEU A 97 3.77 3.38 -14.72
CA LEU A 97 2.43 3.88 -14.49
C LEU A 97 2.35 5.35 -14.96
N ALA A 98 1.60 5.60 -16.03
CA ALA A 98 1.48 6.93 -16.61
C ALA A 98 0.70 7.91 -15.70
N PRO A 99 0.86 9.23 -15.88
CA PRO A 99 0.12 10.25 -15.13
C PRO A 99 -1.39 10.07 -15.19
N GLY A 100 -2.08 10.19 -14.06
CA GLY A 100 -3.53 10.07 -13.94
C GLY A 100 -4.07 8.69 -14.30
N ARG A 101 -3.24 7.65 -14.21
CA ARG A 101 -3.63 6.26 -14.50
C ARG A 101 -3.54 5.40 -13.25
N GLU A 102 -4.28 4.31 -13.31
CA GLU A 102 -4.29 3.26 -12.31
C GLU A 102 -3.55 2.00 -12.80
N MET A 103 -2.97 1.26 -11.86
CA MET A 103 -2.44 -0.08 -12.04
C MET A 103 -3.06 -0.98 -10.97
N HIS A 104 -3.70 -2.07 -11.40
CA HIS A 104 -4.36 -3.02 -10.49
C HIS A 104 -3.51 -4.28 -10.39
N LEU A 105 -3.04 -4.56 -9.18
CA LEU A 105 -2.45 -5.85 -8.82
C LEU A 105 -3.58 -6.67 -8.21
N GLU A 106 -4.07 -7.65 -8.95
CA GLU A 106 -5.28 -8.42 -8.66
C GLU A 106 -5.11 -9.92 -9.04
N PRO A 107 -5.93 -10.82 -8.48
CA PRO A 107 -5.90 -12.24 -8.83
C PRO A 107 -5.99 -12.46 -10.35
N GLU A 108 -5.19 -13.39 -10.88
CA GLU A 108 -5.11 -13.70 -12.32
C GLU A 108 -4.64 -12.52 -13.21
N GLY A 109 -4.12 -11.46 -12.59
CA GLY A 109 -3.47 -10.32 -13.25
C GLY A 109 -2.02 -10.17 -12.80
N MET A 110 -1.67 -9.02 -12.22
CA MET A 110 -0.36 -8.80 -11.59
C MET A 110 -0.45 -8.93 -10.07
N ALA A 111 0.65 -9.30 -9.44
CA ALA A 111 0.72 -9.37 -7.97
C ALA A 111 2.16 -9.13 -7.49
N ILE A 112 2.32 -8.87 -6.20
CA ILE A 112 3.61 -9.00 -5.54
C ILE A 112 3.66 -10.39 -4.90
N ARG A 113 4.54 -11.25 -5.40
CA ARG A 113 4.75 -12.59 -4.83
C ARG A 113 5.76 -12.52 -3.70
N LEU A 114 5.32 -12.82 -2.49
CA LEU A 114 6.18 -13.09 -1.34
C LEU A 114 6.65 -14.54 -1.39
N THR A 115 7.94 -14.79 -1.19
CA THR A 115 8.52 -16.14 -1.13
C THR A 115 9.45 -16.27 0.05
N GLY A 116 9.38 -17.40 0.75
CA GLY A 116 10.14 -17.63 1.98
C GLY A 116 9.53 -16.91 3.17
N LEU A 117 8.20 -16.98 3.33
CA LEU A 117 7.52 -16.40 4.48
C LEU A 117 8.05 -16.98 5.79
N ALA A 118 8.40 -16.12 6.74
CA ALA A 118 8.91 -16.52 8.05
C ALA A 118 7.87 -17.27 8.92
N ARG A 119 6.58 -17.07 8.61
CA ARG A 119 5.41 -17.70 9.24
C ARG A 119 4.21 -17.65 8.30
N GLY A 120 3.18 -18.45 8.58
CA GLY A 120 1.88 -18.29 7.93
C GLY A 120 1.22 -16.94 8.26
N LEU A 121 0.28 -16.53 7.41
CA LEU A 121 -0.53 -15.31 7.53
C LEU A 121 -1.95 -15.69 7.94
N ALA A 122 -2.42 -15.17 9.06
CA ALA A 122 -3.77 -15.48 9.56
C ALA A 122 -4.78 -14.38 9.18
N GLU A 123 -6.01 -14.78 8.87
CA GLU A 123 -7.10 -13.86 8.55
C GLU A 123 -7.30 -12.83 9.67
N GLY A 124 -7.50 -11.57 9.27
CA GLY A 124 -7.64 -10.43 10.17
C GLY A 124 -6.33 -9.85 10.68
N GLU A 125 -5.18 -10.44 10.32
CA GLU A 125 -3.87 -9.81 10.55
C GLU A 125 -3.61 -8.68 9.56
N THR A 126 -2.67 -7.81 9.92
CA THR A 126 -2.10 -6.80 9.03
C THR A 126 -0.58 -6.84 9.16
N PHE A 127 0.14 -6.54 8.08
CA PHE A 127 1.59 -6.38 8.12
C PHE A 127 2.09 -5.25 7.23
N GLU A 128 3.30 -4.77 7.53
CA GLU A 128 3.96 -3.71 6.77
C GLU A 128 4.77 -4.28 5.59
N MET A 129 4.72 -3.57 4.47
CA MET A 129 5.51 -3.80 3.27
C MET A 129 5.84 -2.44 2.63
N HIS A 130 6.92 -2.35 1.86
CA HIS A 130 7.24 -1.16 1.07
C HIS A 130 7.21 -1.50 -0.41
N LEU A 131 6.62 -0.63 -1.23
CA LEU A 131 6.83 -0.64 -2.68
C LEU A 131 8.09 0.14 -3.01
N GLU A 132 8.90 -0.42 -3.90
CA GLU A 132 10.05 0.27 -4.47
C GLU A 132 9.60 0.98 -5.75
N THR A 133 9.75 2.29 -5.79
CA THR A 133 9.32 3.09 -6.94
C THR A 133 10.37 4.12 -7.35
N SER A 134 10.21 4.69 -8.54
CA SER A 134 11.02 5.82 -9.00
C SER A 134 10.85 7.09 -8.15
N LEU A 135 9.85 7.15 -7.25
CA LEU A 135 9.66 8.23 -6.29
C LEU A 135 10.31 7.94 -4.93
N GLY A 136 10.89 6.76 -4.75
CA GLY A 136 11.35 6.21 -3.47
C GLY A 136 10.44 5.10 -2.96
N GLU A 137 10.67 4.71 -1.70
CA GLU A 137 9.87 3.69 -1.03
C GLU A 137 8.51 4.24 -0.57
N ILE A 138 7.45 3.45 -0.76
CA ILE A 138 6.10 3.77 -0.30
C ILE A 138 5.62 2.65 0.62
N GLY A 139 5.39 2.99 1.90
CA GLY A 139 4.90 2.02 2.89
C GLY A 139 3.44 1.64 2.66
N LEU A 140 3.10 0.40 2.98
CA LEU A 140 1.78 -0.19 2.83
C LEU A 140 1.44 -0.93 4.12
N PHE A 141 0.18 -0.89 4.52
CA PHE A 141 -0.40 -1.85 5.46
C PHE A 141 -1.21 -2.87 4.66
N VAL A 142 -0.75 -4.11 4.63
CA VAL A 142 -1.37 -5.19 3.88
C VAL A 142 -2.31 -5.96 4.80
N SER A 143 -3.60 -5.96 4.51
CA SER A 143 -4.61 -6.75 5.22
C SER A 143 -4.55 -8.22 4.79
N VAL A 144 -4.63 -9.13 5.76
CA VAL A 144 -4.73 -10.57 5.51
C VAL A 144 -6.21 -10.96 5.53
N GLU A 145 -6.75 -11.21 4.35
CA GLU A 145 -8.16 -11.57 4.14
C GLU A 145 -8.38 -13.07 4.23
N ALA A 146 -9.64 -13.52 4.15
CA ALA A 146 -9.97 -14.94 4.13
C ALA A 146 -9.20 -15.69 3.02
N ALA A 147 -8.82 -16.95 3.26
CA ALA A 147 -8.01 -17.72 2.32
C ALA A 147 -8.66 -17.90 0.92
N ASN A 148 -9.99 -17.77 0.82
CA ASN A 148 -10.78 -17.84 -0.41
C ASN A 148 -11.24 -16.47 -0.93
N ALA A 149 -10.70 -15.35 -0.40
CA ALA A 149 -11.10 -13.99 -0.74
C ALA A 149 -11.03 -13.70 -2.26
N GLY A 150 -10.06 -14.27 -2.98
CA GLY A 150 -9.95 -14.11 -4.45
C GLY A 150 -11.13 -14.65 -5.28
N HIS A 151 -12.04 -15.44 -4.70
CA HIS A 151 -13.29 -15.85 -5.37
C HIS A 151 -14.45 -14.85 -5.17
N HIS A 152 -14.29 -13.86 -4.29
CA HIS A 152 -15.24 -12.78 -4.07
C HIS A 152 -14.68 -11.53 -4.76
N GLY A 153 -15.43 -10.95 -5.71
CA GLY A 153 -14.97 -9.77 -6.42
C GLY A 153 -14.70 -8.62 -5.45
N HIS A 154 -13.43 -8.23 -5.31
CA HIS A 154 -13.00 -7.11 -4.47
C HIS A 154 -13.17 -5.74 -5.16
N ALA A 155 -13.85 -5.69 -6.31
CA ALA A 155 -14.29 -4.46 -7.00
C ALA A 155 -15.47 -3.80 -6.26
N GLY A 156 -15.26 -3.45 -4.98
CA GLY A 156 -16.34 -3.30 -4.00
C GLY A 156 -16.28 -2.07 -3.11
N HIS A 157 -15.84 -0.90 -3.58
CA HIS A 157 -16.17 0.38 -2.93
C HIS A 157 -16.57 1.45 -3.97
N THR A 158 -17.86 1.48 -4.30
CA THR A 158 -18.51 2.69 -4.83
C THR A 158 -18.40 3.81 -3.80
N HIS A 159 -17.72 4.90 -4.17
CA HIS A 159 -17.91 6.23 -3.59
C HIS A 159 -18.92 7.04 -4.43
#